data_AF-A0A1Q5UK41-F1
#
_entry.id   AF-A0A1Q5UK41-F1
#
_cell.length_a   1.000
_cell.length_b   1.000
_cell.length_c   1.000
_cell.angle_alpha   90.00
_cell.angle_beta   90.00
_cell.angle_gamma   90.00
#
_symmetry.space_group_name_H-M   'P 1'
#
loop_
_entity.id
_entity.type
_entity.pdbx_description
1 polymer ?
#
loop_
_entity_poly.entity_id
_entity_poly.type
_entity_poly.pdbx_seq_one_letter_code
_entity_poly.pdbx_strand_id
1 'polypeptide(L)'
;MEFFEENLCLSLNDDLDLLNHDALYKHGDCTILAKTRSSWNTQVKIAGDSENKRQHNPTARPNEAITNPRLKPSTEASQRQSALRELINRSRHQKDLHKKHHLLLATEPATLIYDVKKWFLSQVGLVPDAQGHMCCQVEADTKGIVFEIVRSAAQAVAFWEYISRLLDLLKDSNNRGHTVIHTVFQALVLQELPNAFHFEFDRVKESLRQHISKGTRLVYFLRVSIDVPGEENVSGMENASITKICKPEDHTRKDPLLHYLMRLCQPDLWGRLKQRKADSLVELANTAEFDLSSAFPLLPYSDTKGRNFLSRVQAPELELDEAKVDMGFSEADVPLEDMVEPMIADDALRAAGYWIRAQANTDIEFLYEDLVQDCLCDLQTNYEKAKARIRKESAYNTLYRSFIFARRLRKLYGWCEATFHVEGS
;
A
#
# COMPACT_ATOMS: atom_id res chain seq x y z
N MET A 1 10.12 -17.46 -18.40
CA MET A 1 10.10 -16.13 -17.75
C MET A 1 11.07 -15.21 -18.46
N GLU A 2 12.31 -15.64 -18.75
CA GLU A 2 13.32 -14.85 -19.50
C GLU A 2 12.88 -14.36 -20.90
N PHE A 3 12.23 -15.19 -21.72
CA PHE A 3 11.78 -14.78 -23.07
C PHE A 3 10.63 -13.73 -23.08
N PHE A 4 9.99 -13.49 -21.94
CA PHE A 4 8.89 -12.52 -21.80
C PHE A 4 9.37 -11.21 -21.16
N GLU A 5 10.47 -11.22 -20.40
CA GLU A 5 11.13 -10.01 -19.88
C GLU A 5 11.82 -9.23 -21.00
N GLU A 6 12.49 -9.89 -21.94
CA GLU A 6 13.13 -9.21 -23.09
C GLU A 6 12.11 -8.51 -24.01
N ASN A 7 10.95 -9.12 -24.25
CA ASN A 7 9.94 -8.55 -25.17
C ASN A 7 9.12 -7.40 -24.55
N LEU A 8 8.98 -7.35 -23.21
CA LEU A 8 8.29 -6.24 -22.54
C LEU A 8 9.21 -5.01 -22.37
N CYS A 9 10.50 -5.24 -22.10
CA CYS A 9 11.51 -4.17 -22.08
C CYS A 9 11.67 -3.53 -23.46
N LEU A 10 11.61 -4.31 -24.55
CA LEU A 10 11.68 -3.76 -25.92
C LEU A 10 10.42 -2.94 -26.27
N SER A 11 9.22 -3.42 -25.94
CA SER A 11 7.98 -2.69 -26.27
C SER A 11 7.79 -1.39 -25.47
N LEU A 12 8.27 -1.32 -24.22
CA LEU A 12 8.22 -0.09 -23.42
C LEU A 12 9.37 0.85 -23.77
N ASN A 13 10.56 0.34 -24.13
CA ASN A 13 11.66 1.16 -24.63
C ASN A 13 11.35 1.76 -26.01
N ASP A 14 10.69 1.04 -26.91
CA ASP A 14 10.31 1.57 -28.24
C ASP A 14 9.28 2.72 -28.13
N ASP A 15 8.37 2.67 -27.14
CA ASP A 15 7.42 3.76 -26.83
C ASP A 15 8.06 4.91 -26.01
N LEU A 16 9.12 4.64 -25.25
CA LEU A 16 9.95 5.65 -24.56
C LEU A 16 10.97 6.32 -25.50
N ASP A 17 11.45 5.65 -26.54
CA ASP A 17 12.28 6.25 -27.59
C ASP A 17 11.46 7.20 -28.49
N LEU A 18 10.14 7.01 -28.55
CA LEU A 18 9.19 7.98 -29.12
C LEU A 18 8.97 9.21 -28.21
N LEU A 19 9.38 9.15 -26.94
CA LEU A 19 9.53 10.31 -26.04
C LEU A 19 10.91 10.96 -26.21
N ASN A 20 11.34 11.15 -27.46
CA ASN A 20 12.53 11.94 -27.75
C ASN A 20 12.32 13.36 -27.21
N HIS A 21 13.04 13.67 -26.12
CA HIS A 21 13.05 14.94 -25.39
C HIS A 21 13.22 16.16 -26.33
N ASP A 22 13.88 15.93 -27.47
CA ASP A 22 14.18 16.91 -28.50
C ASP A 22 12.92 17.44 -29.25
N ALA A 23 11.82 16.68 -29.28
CA ALA A 23 10.58 17.09 -29.95
C ALA A 23 9.68 17.98 -29.08
N LEU A 24 9.70 17.80 -27.76
CA LEU A 24 8.93 18.59 -26.80
C LEU A 24 9.54 19.97 -26.57
N TYR A 25 10.87 20.11 -26.67
CA TYR A 25 11.55 21.39 -26.46
C TYR A 25 11.65 22.26 -27.73
N LYS A 26 11.69 21.67 -28.94
CA LYS A 26 11.89 22.41 -30.20
C LYS A 26 10.63 23.05 -30.80
N HIS A 27 9.43 22.65 -30.37
CA HIS A 27 8.18 23.22 -30.86
C HIS A 27 7.30 23.69 -29.70
N GLY A 28 7.62 24.88 -29.17
CA GLY A 28 6.78 25.63 -28.23
C GLY A 28 5.49 26.16 -28.87
N ASP A 29 4.72 25.32 -29.54
CA ASP A 29 3.50 25.70 -30.25
C ASP A 29 2.30 24.86 -29.79
N CYS A 30 1.66 25.33 -28.72
CA CYS A 30 0.48 24.73 -28.07
C CYS A 30 -0.79 24.70 -28.94
N THR A 31 -0.72 25.13 -30.20
CA THR A 31 -1.89 25.30 -31.10
C THR A 31 -2.39 24.01 -31.73
N ILE A 32 -1.59 22.94 -31.75
CA ILE A 32 -1.97 21.65 -32.36
C ILE A 32 -3.01 20.88 -31.51
N LEU A 33 -2.99 21.05 -30.19
CA LEU A 33 -3.89 20.35 -29.25
C LEU A 33 -5.33 20.92 -29.24
N ALA A 34 -5.51 22.19 -29.60
CA ALA A 34 -6.84 22.82 -29.67
C ALA A 34 -7.68 22.29 -30.86
N LYS A 35 -7.02 21.94 -31.98
CA LYS A 35 -7.71 21.43 -33.19
C LYS A 35 -8.24 19.99 -33.03
N THR A 36 -7.61 19.18 -32.19
CA THR A 36 -8.07 17.81 -31.91
C THR A 36 -9.29 17.79 -30.98
N ARG A 37 -9.40 18.76 -30.06
CA ARG A 37 -10.54 18.92 -29.14
C ARG A 37 -11.84 19.32 -29.86
N SER A 38 -11.77 20.10 -30.94
CA SER A 38 -12.98 20.49 -31.69
C SER A 38 -13.56 19.36 -32.55
N SER A 39 -12.71 18.45 -33.06
CA SER A 39 -13.15 17.32 -33.89
C SER A 39 -13.90 16.25 -33.09
N TRP A 40 -13.64 16.14 -31.78
CA TRP A 40 -14.28 15.15 -30.90
C TRP A 40 -15.72 15.54 -30.49
N ASN A 41 -15.99 16.83 -30.29
CA ASN A 41 -17.32 17.31 -29.88
C ASN A 41 -18.39 17.16 -30.98
N THR A 42 -17.99 16.99 -32.24
CA THR A 42 -18.93 16.82 -33.37
C THR A 42 -19.44 15.37 -33.51
N GLN A 43 -18.76 14.37 -32.93
CA GLN A 43 -19.13 12.95 -33.09
C GLN A 43 -20.03 12.38 -31.99
N VAL A 44 -20.31 13.12 -30.91
CA VAL A 44 -21.12 12.64 -29.77
C VAL A 44 -22.63 12.96 -29.91
N LYS A 45 -23.08 13.53 -31.04
CA LYS A 45 -24.50 13.90 -31.25
C LYS A 45 -25.33 12.94 -32.10
N ILE A 46 -24.81 11.75 -32.45
CA ILE A 46 -25.57 10.76 -33.24
C ILE A 46 -25.37 9.35 -32.66
N ALA A 47 -26.14 9.03 -31.62
CA ALA A 47 -26.54 7.65 -31.25
C ALA A 47 -27.40 7.70 -29.99
N GLY A 48 -28.66 8.10 -30.15
CA GLY A 48 -29.69 7.94 -29.13
C GLY A 48 -30.90 7.27 -29.76
N ASP A 49 -31.27 6.12 -29.19
CA ASP A 49 -32.60 5.48 -29.17
C ASP A 49 -32.67 4.09 -29.81
N SER A 50 -32.61 3.08 -28.95
CA SER A 50 -33.59 1.99 -28.87
C SER A 50 -33.11 0.94 -27.87
N GLU A 51 -33.87 0.70 -26.80
CA GLU A 51 -34.59 -0.57 -26.65
C GLU A 51 -35.39 -0.67 -25.34
N ASN A 52 -36.56 -1.26 -25.52
CA ASN A 52 -37.65 -1.45 -24.56
C ASN A 52 -37.52 -2.81 -23.85
N LYS A 53 -37.90 -2.82 -22.56
CA LYS A 53 -38.62 -3.88 -21.81
C LYS A 53 -38.39 -5.37 -22.17
N ARG A 54 -38.13 -6.19 -21.14
CA ARG A 54 -39.13 -7.09 -20.51
C ARG A 54 -38.57 -7.90 -19.33
N GLN A 55 -39.40 -7.99 -18.29
CA GLN A 55 -39.29 -8.89 -17.15
C GLN A 55 -39.66 -10.33 -17.54
N HIS A 56 -38.99 -11.33 -16.96
CA HIS A 56 -39.62 -12.60 -16.58
C HIS A 56 -38.78 -13.37 -15.56
N ASN A 57 -39.36 -13.62 -14.38
CA ASN A 57 -39.05 -14.78 -13.52
C ASN A 57 -40.02 -15.91 -13.94
N PRO A 58 -39.66 -17.21 -13.76
CA PRO A 58 -40.09 -17.90 -12.54
C PRO A 58 -39.15 -18.99 -11.97
N THR A 59 -39.40 -19.25 -10.69
CA THR A 59 -39.00 -20.33 -9.76
C THR A 59 -39.02 -21.77 -10.30
N ALA A 60 -38.08 -22.61 -9.81
CA ALA A 60 -38.34 -23.92 -9.16
C ALA A 60 -37.03 -24.59 -8.64
N ARG A 61 -37.06 -25.13 -7.41
CA ARG A 61 -36.09 -26.12 -6.88
C ARG A 61 -36.55 -27.54 -7.22
N PRO A 62 -35.65 -28.54 -7.19
CA PRO A 62 -35.83 -29.60 -6.19
C PRO A 62 -34.54 -30.03 -5.46
N ASN A 63 -34.76 -30.62 -4.29
CA ASN A 63 -33.80 -31.18 -3.34
C ASN A 63 -33.02 -32.37 -3.90
N GLU A 64 -31.77 -32.58 -3.47
CA GLU A 64 -31.26 -33.93 -3.22
C GLU A 64 -30.01 -33.95 -2.31
N ALA A 65 -30.02 -34.95 -1.42
CA ALA A 65 -28.91 -35.61 -0.72
C ALA A 65 -28.02 -34.82 0.27
N ILE A 66 -28.44 -34.88 1.53
CA ILE A 66 -27.57 -34.75 2.71
C ILE A 66 -26.52 -35.87 2.67
N THR A 67 -25.28 -35.54 2.32
CA THR A 67 -24.10 -36.35 2.61
C THR A 67 -23.29 -35.63 3.68
N ASN A 68 -23.27 -36.20 4.90
CA ASN A 68 -22.38 -35.78 5.97
C ASN A 68 -20.93 -36.21 5.65
N PRO A 69 -19.93 -35.31 5.52
CA PRO A 69 -18.54 -35.70 5.60
C PRO A 69 -18.07 -35.57 7.05
N ARG A 70 -17.99 -36.71 7.73
CA ARG A 70 -17.32 -36.87 9.01
C ARG A 70 -15.80 -36.93 8.77
N LEU A 71 -15.08 -35.90 9.23
CA LEU A 71 -13.65 -35.84 9.60
C LEU A 71 -12.57 -36.03 8.52
N LYS A 72 -11.90 -34.92 8.13
CA LYS A 72 -10.43 -34.86 7.98
C LYS A 72 -9.86 -33.47 8.41
N PRO A 73 -9.90 -33.11 9.71
CA PRO A 73 -9.32 -31.85 10.20
C PRO A 73 -7.78 -31.77 10.06
N SER A 74 -7.09 -32.90 9.88
CA SER A 74 -5.62 -32.94 9.77
C SER A 74 -5.07 -32.35 8.46
N THR A 75 -5.84 -32.39 7.37
CA THR A 75 -5.36 -31.93 6.06
C THR A 75 -5.38 -30.41 5.97
N GLU A 76 -6.42 -29.76 6.51
CA GLU A 76 -6.57 -28.31 6.47
C GLU A 76 -5.52 -27.58 7.33
N ALA A 77 -5.21 -28.10 8.52
CA ALA A 77 -4.19 -27.51 9.38
C ALA A 77 -2.81 -27.55 8.72
N SER A 78 -2.47 -28.68 8.09
CA SER A 78 -1.22 -28.83 7.34
C SER A 78 -1.17 -27.92 6.12
N GLN A 79 -2.30 -27.73 5.42
CA GLN A 79 -2.41 -26.81 4.29
C GLN A 79 -2.22 -25.35 4.73
N ARG A 80 -2.89 -24.91 5.81
CA ARG A 80 -2.73 -23.55 6.35
C ARG A 80 -1.31 -23.28 6.83
N GLN A 81 -0.65 -24.25 7.45
CA GLN A 81 0.77 -24.12 7.83
C GLN A 81 1.71 -24.08 6.63
N SER A 82 1.36 -24.77 5.53
CA SER A 82 2.10 -24.66 4.27
C SER A 82 1.92 -23.27 3.65
N ALA A 83 0.68 -22.79 3.55
CA ALA A 83 0.36 -21.46 3.04
C ALA A 83 1.04 -20.36 3.85
N LEU A 84 1.02 -20.44 5.19
CA LEU A 84 1.73 -19.49 6.06
C LEU A 84 3.25 -19.47 5.79
N ARG A 85 3.88 -20.64 5.62
CA ARG A 85 5.31 -20.71 5.29
C ARG A 85 5.61 -20.09 3.94
N GLU A 86 4.75 -20.31 2.96
CA GLU A 86 4.87 -19.68 1.64
C GLU A 86 4.73 -18.16 1.73
N LEU A 87 3.74 -17.65 2.48
CA LEU A 87 3.55 -16.21 2.70
C LEU A 87 4.78 -15.58 3.37
N ILE A 88 5.35 -16.21 4.41
CA ILE A 88 6.59 -15.74 5.05
C ILE A 88 7.75 -15.68 4.06
N ASN A 89 7.92 -16.71 3.23
CA ASN A 89 8.98 -16.72 2.23
C ASN A 89 8.77 -15.62 1.18
N ARG A 90 7.53 -15.42 0.72
CA ARG A 90 7.18 -14.36 -0.22
C ARG A 90 7.41 -12.96 0.37
N SER A 91 7.00 -12.72 1.62
CA SER A 91 7.18 -11.40 2.25
C SER A 91 8.66 -11.07 2.46
N ARG A 92 9.46 -12.06 2.86
CA ARG A 92 10.91 -11.92 2.96
C ARG A 92 11.56 -11.67 1.60
N HIS A 93 11.12 -12.39 0.57
CA HIS A 93 11.61 -12.16 -0.79
C HIS A 93 11.29 -10.75 -1.29
N GLN A 94 10.07 -10.24 -1.06
CA GLN A 94 9.71 -8.86 -1.40
C GLN A 94 10.58 -7.86 -0.65
N LYS A 95 10.78 -8.05 0.66
CA LYS A 95 11.70 -7.23 1.44
C LYS A 95 13.11 -7.23 0.86
N ASP A 96 13.66 -8.39 0.53
CA ASP A 96 15.03 -8.52 0.00
C ASP A 96 15.15 -7.85 -1.37
N LEU A 97 14.09 -7.92 -2.20
CA LEU A 97 14.01 -7.20 -3.47
C LEU A 97 14.03 -5.68 -3.26
N HIS A 98 13.24 -5.15 -2.34
CA HIS A 98 13.26 -3.72 -2.01
C HIS A 98 14.59 -3.28 -1.37
N LYS A 99 15.21 -4.11 -0.52
CA LYS A 99 16.55 -3.84 0.02
C LYS A 99 17.60 -3.79 -1.07
N LYS A 100 17.55 -4.72 -2.03
CA LYS A 100 18.45 -4.72 -3.18
C LYS A 100 18.24 -3.46 -4.03
N HIS A 101 17.00 -3.07 -4.28
CA HIS A 101 16.69 -1.85 -5.03
C HIS A 101 17.21 -0.60 -4.31
N HIS A 102 16.95 -0.48 -3.01
CA HIS A 102 17.50 0.60 -2.17
C HIS A 102 19.04 0.66 -2.22
N LEU A 103 19.72 -0.50 -2.16
CA LEU A 103 21.17 -0.57 -2.31
C LEU A 103 21.63 -0.12 -3.70
N LEU A 104 20.93 -0.53 -4.76
CA LEU A 104 21.25 -0.12 -6.14
C LEU A 104 21.09 1.38 -6.33
N LEU A 105 20.07 2.01 -5.72
CA LEU A 105 19.93 3.46 -5.72
C LEU A 105 21.17 4.15 -5.13
N ALA A 106 21.77 3.58 -4.09
CA ALA A 106 22.95 4.14 -3.43
C ALA A 106 24.29 3.82 -4.11
N THR A 107 24.36 2.74 -4.92
CA THR A 107 25.63 2.21 -5.45
C THR A 107 25.75 2.32 -6.96
N GLU A 108 24.64 2.37 -7.68
CA GLU A 108 24.58 2.34 -9.14
C GLU A 108 23.89 3.61 -9.67
N PRO A 109 24.64 4.65 -10.06
CA PRO A 109 24.08 5.92 -10.55
C PRO A 109 23.05 5.75 -11.66
N ALA A 110 23.25 4.79 -12.57
CA ALA A 110 22.31 4.48 -13.64
C ALA A 110 20.91 4.11 -13.12
N THR A 111 20.83 3.38 -12.00
CA THR A 111 19.55 3.02 -11.36
C THR A 111 18.88 4.26 -10.78
N LEU A 112 19.66 5.11 -10.09
CA LEU A 112 19.14 6.35 -9.53
C LEU A 112 18.60 7.27 -10.64
N ILE A 113 19.36 7.49 -11.71
CA ILE A 113 18.94 8.36 -12.82
C ILE A 113 17.67 7.83 -13.47
N TYR A 114 17.57 6.50 -13.65
CA TYR A 114 16.37 5.88 -14.19
C TYR A 114 15.14 6.21 -13.33
N ASP A 115 15.25 6.07 -12.01
CA ASP A 115 14.14 6.37 -11.11
C ASP A 115 13.86 7.87 -10.98
N VAL A 116 14.90 8.73 -10.98
CA VAL A 116 14.72 10.18 -11.01
C VAL A 116 14.01 10.60 -12.29
N LYS A 117 14.39 10.08 -13.45
CA LYS A 117 13.67 10.32 -14.71
C LYS A 117 12.24 9.85 -14.62
N LYS A 118 12.03 8.62 -14.15
CA LYS A 118 10.70 8.03 -13.95
C LYS A 118 9.82 8.89 -13.04
N TRP A 119 10.37 9.43 -11.95
CA TRP A 119 9.66 10.26 -10.99
C TRP A 119 9.47 11.72 -11.44
N PHE A 120 10.48 12.30 -12.09
CA PHE A 120 10.36 13.61 -12.75
C PHE A 120 9.20 13.57 -13.77
N LEU A 121 9.21 12.52 -14.60
CA LEU A 121 8.12 12.26 -15.53
C LEU A 121 6.80 11.93 -14.83
N SER A 122 6.72 11.75 -13.50
CA SER A 122 5.48 11.49 -12.72
C SER A 122 4.90 12.71 -11.96
N GLN A 123 5.64 13.83 -11.84
CA GLN A 123 5.20 15.10 -11.22
C GLN A 123 3.90 15.76 -11.75
N VAL A 124 2.96 16.11 -10.87
CA VAL A 124 1.65 16.68 -11.23
C VAL A 124 1.71 17.90 -12.18
N GLY A 125 2.79 18.68 -12.15
CA GLY A 125 3.05 19.82 -13.06
C GLY A 125 2.91 19.50 -14.56
N LEU A 126 3.28 18.29 -14.98
CA LEU A 126 3.25 17.87 -16.38
C LEU A 126 1.87 17.33 -16.82
N VAL A 127 0.88 17.29 -15.93
CA VAL A 127 -0.51 16.93 -16.27
C VAL A 127 -1.27 18.18 -16.72
N PRO A 128 -1.98 18.15 -17.86
CA PRO A 128 -2.70 19.31 -18.35
C PRO A 128 -3.87 19.67 -17.44
N ASP A 129 -4.12 20.97 -17.27
CA ASP A 129 -5.33 21.49 -16.62
C ASP A 129 -6.57 21.42 -17.53
N ALA A 130 -7.73 21.87 -17.03
CA ALA A 130 -9.00 21.93 -17.78
C ALA A 130 -8.89 22.67 -19.12
N GLN A 131 -7.98 23.63 -19.19
CA GLN A 131 -7.69 24.49 -20.33
C GLN A 131 -6.68 23.85 -21.28
N GLY A 132 -6.03 22.75 -20.87
CA GLY A 132 -5.02 22.03 -21.65
C GLY A 132 -3.60 22.57 -21.45
N HIS A 133 -3.38 23.49 -20.49
CA HIS A 133 -2.06 23.98 -20.15
C HIS A 133 -1.33 22.99 -19.26
N MET A 134 -0.09 22.68 -19.62
CA MET A 134 0.86 22.01 -18.74
C MET A 134 1.68 23.08 -18.02
N CYS A 135 2.09 22.84 -16.77
CA CYS A 135 3.12 23.68 -16.16
C CYS A 135 4.46 23.26 -16.76
N CYS A 136 4.93 24.02 -17.76
CA CYS A 136 6.24 23.81 -18.40
C CYS A 136 7.40 24.32 -17.55
N GLN A 137 7.13 25.07 -16.46
CA GLN A 137 8.14 25.69 -15.60
C GLN A 137 8.50 24.83 -14.38
N VAL A 138 8.37 23.50 -14.47
CA VAL A 138 8.95 22.69 -13.41
C VAL A 138 10.45 22.66 -13.63
N GLU A 139 11.17 23.63 -13.06
CA GLU A 139 12.58 23.42 -12.76
C GLU A 139 12.66 22.10 -11.99
N ALA A 140 13.44 21.17 -12.53
CA ALA A 140 13.54 19.84 -11.96
C ALA A 140 14.21 20.00 -10.59
N ASP A 141 13.41 19.99 -9.52
CA ASP A 141 13.89 19.80 -8.16
C ASP A 141 14.43 18.38 -8.02
N THR A 142 15.57 18.15 -8.66
CA THR A 142 16.24 16.86 -8.78
C THR A 142 16.54 16.31 -7.40
N LYS A 143 16.95 17.17 -6.46
CA LYS A 143 17.29 16.76 -5.10
C LYS A 143 16.05 16.37 -4.31
N GLY A 144 14.95 17.11 -4.43
CA GLY A 144 13.66 16.73 -3.85
C GLY A 144 13.14 15.42 -4.43
N ILE A 145 13.32 15.18 -5.74
CA ILE A 145 12.99 13.89 -6.36
C ILE A 145 13.86 12.75 -5.81
N VAL A 146 15.17 12.95 -5.71
CA VAL A 146 16.10 11.96 -5.13
C VAL A 146 15.70 11.64 -3.70
N PHE A 147 15.38 12.66 -2.90
CA PHE A 147 14.86 12.49 -1.55
C PHE A 147 13.60 11.61 -1.52
N GLU A 148 12.62 11.88 -2.38
CA GLU A 148 11.39 11.07 -2.47
C GLU A 148 11.63 9.62 -2.85
N ILE A 149 12.56 9.39 -3.79
CA ILE A 149 12.91 8.03 -4.24
C ILE A 149 13.56 7.24 -3.10
N VAL A 150 14.54 7.84 -2.41
CA VAL A 150 15.21 7.22 -1.26
C VAL A 150 14.20 6.95 -0.14
N ARG A 151 13.36 7.93 0.20
CA ARG A 151 12.27 7.79 1.18
C ARG A 151 11.33 6.65 0.84
N SER A 152 10.78 6.64 -0.38
CA SER A 152 9.84 5.63 -0.86
C SER A 152 10.45 4.22 -0.86
N ALA A 153 11.72 4.09 -1.21
CA ALA A 153 12.44 2.83 -1.17
C ALA A 153 12.65 2.33 0.27
N ALA A 154 13.04 3.22 1.20
CA ALA A 154 13.21 2.90 2.61
C ALA A 154 11.87 2.48 3.27
N GLN A 155 10.78 3.18 2.96
CA GLN A 155 9.43 2.82 3.40
C GLN A 155 9.07 1.40 2.95
N ALA A 156 9.26 1.08 1.67
CA ALA A 156 8.94 -0.24 1.13
C ALA A 156 9.64 -1.36 1.92
N VAL A 157 10.93 -1.17 2.21
CA VAL A 157 11.72 -2.11 3.03
C VAL A 157 11.09 -2.28 4.42
N ALA A 158 10.72 -1.18 5.06
CA ALA A 158 10.14 -1.20 6.40
C ALA A 158 8.76 -1.87 6.46
N PHE A 159 7.87 -1.59 5.50
CA PHE A 159 6.56 -2.24 5.38
C PHE A 159 6.71 -3.76 5.25
N TRP A 160 7.59 -4.23 4.36
CA TRP A 160 7.78 -5.66 4.15
C TRP A 160 8.54 -6.34 5.30
N GLU A 161 9.41 -5.64 6.03
CA GLU A 161 9.98 -6.12 7.29
C GLU A 161 8.87 -6.29 8.34
N TYR A 162 8.03 -5.27 8.55
CA TYR A 162 6.92 -5.33 9.52
C TYR A 162 5.96 -6.50 9.20
N ILE A 163 5.52 -6.61 7.94
CA ILE A 163 4.68 -7.72 7.46
C ILE A 163 5.34 -9.08 7.74
N SER A 164 6.62 -9.22 7.42
CA SER A 164 7.36 -10.47 7.65
C SER A 164 7.42 -10.83 9.13
N ARG A 165 7.66 -9.84 10.01
CA ARG A 165 7.68 -10.03 11.46
C ARG A 165 6.33 -10.40 12.02
N LEU A 166 5.24 -9.78 11.55
CA LEU A 166 3.87 -10.17 11.92
C LEU A 166 3.58 -11.62 11.52
N LEU A 167 3.99 -12.05 10.33
CA LEU A 167 3.81 -13.44 9.88
C LEU A 167 4.63 -14.44 10.71
N ASP A 168 5.86 -14.07 11.10
CA ASP A 168 6.68 -14.87 12.02
C ASP A 168 6.02 -15.00 13.40
N LEU A 169 5.45 -13.91 13.94
CA LEU A 169 4.66 -13.94 15.18
C LEU A 169 3.44 -14.88 15.07
N LEU A 170 2.76 -14.90 13.93
CA LEU A 170 1.66 -15.84 13.68
C LEU A 170 2.15 -17.30 13.66
N LYS A 171 3.26 -17.57 12.97
CA LYS A 171 3.86 -18.91 12.92
C LYS A 171 4.22 -19.40 14.31
N ASP A 172 4.85 -18.55 15.11
CA ASP A 172 5.24 -18.88 16.47
C ASP A 172 4.04 -19.04 17.40
N SER A 173 2.94 -18.32 17.15
CA SER A 173 1.70 -18.48 17.92
C SER A 173 1.03 -19.83 17.65
N ASN A 174 1.02 -20.30 16.40
CA ASN A 174 0.43 -21.58 16.01
C ASN A 174 1.16 -22.80 16.62
N ASN A 175 2.46 -22.67 16.90
CA ASN A 175 3.28 -23.73 17.48
C ASN A 175 3.07 -23.89 19.01
N ARG A 176 2.55 -22.87 19.70
CA ARG A 176 2.43 -22.84 21.18
C ARG A 176 1.12 -23.41 21.73
N GLY A 177 0.26 -23.98 20.88
CA GLY A 177 -1.00 -24.62 21.25
C GLY A 177 -2.19 -23.65 21.42
N HIS A 178 -3.41 -24.18 21.39
CA HIS A 178 -4.66 -23.40 21.48
C HIS A 178 -5.02 -23.06 22.94
N THR A 179 -4.39 -22.03 23.51
CA THR A 179 -4.92 -21.38 24.73
C THR A 179 -5.68 -20.11 24.37
N VAL A 180 -6.66 -19.72 25.21
CA VAL A 180 -7.45 -18.49 25.05
C VAL A 180 -6.54 -17.25 24.93
N ILE A 181 -5.41 -17.27 25.63
CA ILE A 181 -4.42 -16.19 25.59
C ILE A 181 -3.74 -16.13 24.21
N HIS A 182 -3.39 -17.28 23.62
CA HIS A 182 -2.80 -17.32 22.27
C HIS A 182 -3.80 -16.91 21.19
N THR A 183 -5.08 -17.24 21.33
CA THR A 183 -6.11 -16.79 20.37
C THR A 183 -6.30 -15.28 20.38
N VAL A 184 -6.16 -14.63 21.55
CA VAL A 184 -6.23 -13.16 21.63
C VAL A 184 -5.00 -12.52 21.00
N PHE A 185 -3.81 -13.08 21.20
CA PHE A 185 -2.61 -12.62 20.49
C PHE A 185 -2.74 -12.74 18.98
N GLN A 186 -3.17 -13.91 18.52
CA GLN A 186 -3.38 -14.18 17.11
C GLN A 186 -4.38 -13.19 16.51
N ALA A 187 -5.46 -12.84 17.22
CA ALA A 187 -6.41 -11.84 16.78
C ALA A 187 -5.81 -10.43 16.65
N LEU A 188 -4.91 -10.03 17.56
CA LEU A 188 -4.21 -8.73 17.45
C LEU A 188 -3.32 -8.69 16.21
N VAL A 189 -2.52 -9.73 16.00
CA VAL A 189 -1.62 -9.81 14.84
C VAL A 189 -2.41 -9.92 13.53
N LEU A 190 -3.49 -10.71 13.50
CA LEU A 190 -4.38 -10.83 12.35
C LEU A 190 -5.18 -9.56 12.05
N GLN A 191 -5.25 -8.60 12.96
CA GLN A 191 -5.85 -7.29 12.71
C GLN A 191 -4.82 -6.30 12.15
N GLU A 192 -3.58 -6.33 12.63
CA GLU A 192 -2.47 -5.50 12.11
C GLU A 192 -2.07 -5.90 10.70
N LEU A 193 -2.05 -7.20 10.40
CA LEU A 193 -1.53 -7.71 9.12
C LEU A 193 -2.31 -7.18 7.90
N PRO A 194 -3.66 -7.30 7.82
CA PRO A 194 -4.41 -6.77 6.67
C PRO A 194 -4.24 -5.26 6.53
N ASN A 195 -4.17 -4.53 7.65
CA ASN A 195 -3.98 -3.08 7.62
C ASN A 195 -2.61 -2.70 7.04
N ALA A 196 -1.53 -3.39 7.44
CA ALA A 196 -0.21 -3.17 6.87
C ALA A 196 -0.18 -3.45 5.35
N PHE A 197 -0.84 -4.54 4.91
CA PHE A 197 -0.96 -4.85 3.47
C PHE A 197 -1.78 -3.83 2.70
N HIS A 198 -2.91 -3.40 3.25
CA HIS A 198 -3.75 -2.41 2.61
C HIS A 198 -3.00 -1.10 2.41
N PHE A 199 -2.22 -0.68 3.40
CA PHE A 199 -1.43 0.54 3.28
C PHE A 199 -0.32 0.42 2.25
N GLU A 200 0.45 -0.68 2.26
CA GLU A 200 1.49 -0.89 1.25
C GLU A 200 0.88 -0.97 -0.16
N PHE A 201 -0.29 -1.60 -0.29
CA PHE A 201 -1.05 -1.61 -1.53
C PHE A 201 -1.48 -0.21 -1.97
N ASP A 202 -2.03 0.60 -1.06
CA ASP A 202 -2.44 1.97 -1.36
C ASP A 202 -1.25 2.85 -1.75
N ARG A 203 -0.08 2.67 -1.11
CA ARG A 203 1.19 3.33 -1.47
C ARG A 203 1.62 2.97 -2.89
N VAL A 204 1.68 1.69 -3.23
CA VAL A 204 2.06 1.22 -4.58
C VAL A 204 1.03 1.64 -5.62
N LYS A 205 -0.26 1.63 -5.27
CA LYS A 205 -1.34 2.10 -6.13
C LYS A 205 -1.25 3.59 -6.41
N GLU A 206 -0.88 4.40 -5.41
CA GLU A 206 -0.68 5.84 -5.60
C GLU A 206 0.50 6.11 -6.52
N SER A 207 1.62 5.40 -6.31
CA SER A 207 2.75 5.42 -7.24
C SER A 207 2.29 5.05 -8.66
N LEU A 208 1.59 3.92 -8.85
CA LEU A 208 1.04 3.52 -10.14
C LEU A 208 0.12 4.60 -10.75
N ARG A 209 -0.73 5.23 -9.94
CA ARG A 209 -1.62 6.31 -10.38
C ARG A 209 -0.82 7.48 -10.95
N GLN A 210 0.21 7.92 -10.24
CA GLN A 210 1.11 8.99 -10.70
C GLN A 210 1.77 8.65 -12.04
N HIS A 211 2.23 7.41 -12.23
CA HIS A 211 2.84 6.96 -13.48
C HIS A 211 1.83 6.87 -14.65
N ILE A 212 0.66 6.25 -14.43
CA ILE A 212 -0.36 6.07 -15.48
C ILE A 212 -0.94 7.41 -15.93
N SER A 213 -1.10 8.35 -15.01
CA SER A 213 -1.69 9.66 -15.31
C SER A 213 -0.95 10.44 -16.41
N LYS A 214 0.23 9.97 -16.83
CA LYS A 214 1.07 10.64 -17.82
C LYS A 214 1.56 9.77 -18.97
N GLY A 215 1.85 8.49 -18.72
CA GLY A 215 2.28 7.56 -19.79
C GLY A 215 1.18 7.32 -20.84
N THR A 216 -0.08 7.39 -20.42
CA THR A 216 -1.21 7.27 -21.36
C THR A 216 -1.72 8.66 -21.75
N ARG A 217 -1.19 9.19 -22.87
CA ARG A 217 -1.65 10.40 -23.58
C ARG A 217 -2.83 11.10 -22.91
N LEU A 218 -2.56 12.14 -22.11
CA LEU A 218 -3.28 13.41 -21.80
C LEU A 218 -4.84 13.47 -21.77
N VAL A 219 -5.57 12.41 -22.05
CA VAL A 219 -7.02 12.41 -22.33
C VAL A 219 -7.82 11.90 -21.14
N TYR A 220 -7.17 11.21 -20.20
CA TYR A 220 -7.87 10.47 -19.14
C TYR A 220 -7.75 11.09 -17.75
N PHE A 221 -6.82 12.02 -17.58
CA PHE A 221 -6.50 12.63 -16.30
C PHE A 221 -6.34 14.14 -16.49
N LEU A 222 -6.91 14.89 -15.56
CA LEU A 222 -6.90 16.34 -15.52
C LEU A 222 -6.30 16.79 -14.21
N ARG A 223 -5.44 17.79 -14.28
CA ARG A 223 -5.05 18.52 -13.09
C ARG A 223 -6.16 19.47 -12.66
N VAL A 224 -6.57 19.37 -11.41
CA VAL A 224 -7.54 20.26 -10.76
C VAL A 224 -6.78 20.98 -9.65
N SER A 225 -6.66 22.30 -9.76
CA SER A 225 -6.17 23.13 -8.66
C SER A 225 -7.21 23.16 -7.56
N ILE A 226 -6.81 22.81 -6.34
CA ILE A 226 -7.65 23.00 -5.17
C ILE A 226 -7.43 24.44 -4.72
N ASP A 227 -8.41 25.31 -4.98
CA ASP A 227 -8.41 26.67 -4.46
C ASP A 227 -8.72 26.59 -2.95
N VAL A 228 -7.68 26.68 -2.11
CA VAL A 228 -7.85 26.82 -0.66
C VAL A 228 -8.12 28.31 -0.37
N PRO A 229 -9.31 28.68 0.15
CA PRO A 229 -9.64 30.08 0.39
C PRO A 229 -8.81 30.64 1.55
N GLY A 230 -7.87 31.55 1.26
CA GLY A 230 -7.10 32.30 2.27
C GLY A 230 -5.59 32.35 2.04
N GLU A 231 -5.05 31.53 1.15
CA GLU A 231 -3.63 31.53 0.79
C GLU A 231 -3.48 32.01 -0.66
N GLU A 232 -2.78 33.13 -0.87
CA GLU A 232 -2.34 33.51 -2.22
C GLU A 232 -1.29 32.49 -2.66
N ASN A 233 -1.74 31.48 -3.42
CA ASN A 233 -0.90 30.42 -3.96
C ASN A 233 0.22 31.01 -4.84
N VAL A 234 1.44 31.09 -4.30
CA VAL A 234 2.62 31.57 -5.05
C VAL A 234 3.07 30.55 -6.12
N SER A 235 2.60 29.29 -6.05
CA SER A 235 2.59 28.40 -7.21
C SER A 235 1.33 27.52 -7.17
N GLY A 236 0.54 27.48 -8.23
CA GLY A 236 -0.67 26.63 -8.33
C GLY A 236 -0.39 25.12 -8.38
N MET A 237 0.74 24.68 -7.84
CA MET A 237 1.32 23.36 -8.03
C MET A 237 1.26 22.49 -6.76
N GLU A 238 1.36 23.10 -5.57
CA GLU A 238 1.37 22.38 -4.29
C GLU A 238 0.01 21.76 -3.92
N ASN A 239 -1.09 22.37 -4.41
CA ASN A 239 -2.47 21.91 -4.14
C ASN A 239 -3.15 21.28 -5.37
N ALA A 240 -2.36 20.79 -6.34
CA ALA A 240 -2.88 20.21 -7.56
C ALA A 240 -3.24 18.73 -7.38
N SER A 241 -4.51 18.38 -7.61
CA SER A 241 -4.97 16.98 -7.59
C SER A 241 -5.24 16.47 -9.00
N ILE A 242 -5.04 15.16 -9.22
CA ILE A 242 -5.35 14.53 -10.51
C ILE A 242 -6.75 13.94 -10.46
N THR A 243 -7.66 14.44 -11.31
CA THR A 243 -9.03 13.94 -11.48
C THR A 243 -9.18 13.20 -12.79
N LYS A 244 -9.96 12.11 -12.81
CA LYS A 244 -10.19 11.28 -13.99
C LYS A 244 -11.26 11.88 -14.91
N ILE A 245 -10.98 11.96 -16.21
CA ILE A 245 -11.88 12.56 -17.23
C ILE A 245 -12.81 11.51 -17.85
N CYS A 246 -12.36 10.26 -18.04
CA CYS A 246 -13.12 9.23 -18.77
C CYS A 246 -13.55 8.06 -17.88
N LYS A 247 -14.67 7.40 -18.24
CA LYS A 247 -15.10 6.18 -17.56
C LYS A 247 -14.25 5.01 -18.07
N PRO A 248 -13.74 4.12 -17.20
CA PRO A 248 -12.96 2.98 -17.67
C PRO A 248 -13.76 2.07 -18.62
N GLU A 249 -15.09 2.05 -18.50
CA GLU A 249 -16.00 1.31 -19.38
C GLU A 249 -15.81 1.67 -20.87
N ASP A 250 -15.44 2.92 -21.17
CA ASP A 250 -15.23 3.43 -22.52
C ASP A 250 -14.05 2.74 -23.23
N HIS A 251 -13.13 2.15 -22.45
CA HIS A 251 -11.90 1.51 -22.93
C HIS A 251 -11.97 -0.01 -22.98
N THR A 252 -13.01 -0.63 -22.39
CA THR A 252 -13.13 -2.09 -22.27
C THR A 252 -12.90 -2.84 -23.59
N ARG A 253 -13.31 -2.26 -24.73
CA ARG A 253 -13.16 -2.85 -26.07
C ARG A 253 -11.98 -2.29 -26.88
N LYS A 254 -11.61 -1.02 -26.66
CA LYS A 254 -10.63 -0.31 -27.48
C LYS A 254 -9.20 -0.53 -26.97
N ASP A 255 -9.05 -0.49 -25.66
CA ASP A 255 -7.78 -0.70 -24.97
C ASP A 255 -8.08 -1.38 -23.62
N PRO A 256 -8.18 -2.72 -23.61
CA PRO A 256 -8.50 -3.46 -22.40
C PRO A 256 -7.41 -3.31 -21.34
N LEU A 257 -6.15 -3.11 -21.72
CA LEU A 257 -5.06 -2.89 -20.76
C LEU A 257 -5.29 -1.57 -20.02
N LEU A 258 -5.55 -0.48 -20.75
CA LEU A 258 -5.88 0.81 -20.17
C LEU A 258 -7.16 0.76 -19.32
N HIS A 259 -8.17 -0.01 -19.73
CA HIS A 259 -9.35 -0.25 -18.90
C HIS A 259 -8.98 -0.82 -17.51
N TYR A 260 -8.10 -1.83 -17.47
CA TYR A 260 -7.64 -2.42 -16.22
C TYR A 260 -6.77 -1.46 -15.40
N LEU A 261 -5.82 -0.76 -16.03
CA LEU A 261 -5.01 0.30 -15.42
C LEU A 261 -5.89 1.39 -14.77
N MET A 262 -6.86 1.91 -15.52
CA MET A 262 -7.82 2.91 -15.04
C MET A 262 -8.73 2.40 -13.93
N ARG A 263 -8.99 1.09 -13.87
CA ARG A 263 -9.72 0.45 -12.78
C ARG A 263 -8.83 0.25 -11.55
N LEU A 264 -7.57 -0.12 -11.72
CA LEU A 264 -6.62 -0.24 -10.61
C LEU A 264 -6.45 1.09 -9.86
N CYS A 265 -6.55 2.22 -10.56
CA CYS A 265 -6.54 3.55 -9.93
C CYS A 265 -7.87 3.97 -9.27
N GLN A 266 -8.94 3.17 -9.34
CA GLN A 266 -10.21 3.50 -8.65
C GLN A 266 -10.15 3.12 -7.16
N PRO A 267 -10.74 3.93 -6.27
CA PRO A 267 -10.72 3.66 -4.82
C PRO A 267 -11.33 2.30 -4.45
N ASP A 268 -12.31 1.79 -5.19
CA ASP A 268 -13.18 0.69 -4.73
C ASP A 268 -12.82 -0.72 -5.25
N LEU A 269 -11.67 -0.91 -5.90
CA LEU A 269 -11.46 -2.11 -6.73
C LEU A 269 -10.91 -3.38 -6.03
N TRP A 270 -10.68 -3.33 -4.71
CA TRP A 270 -10.09 -4.41 -3.91
C TRP A 270 -10.78 -5.78 -4.09
N GLY A 271 -12.09 -5.81 -4.32
CA GLY A 271 -12.85 -7.07 -4.42
C GLY A 271 -12.78 -7.81 -5.77
N ARG A 272 -12.19 -7.24 -6.84
CA ARG A 272 -12.44 -7.74 -8.22
C ARG A 272 -11.21 -8.06 -9.06
N LEU A 273 -9.98 -7.90 -8.56
CA LEU A 273 -8.78 -8.04 -9.39
C LEU A 273 -8.13 -9.42 -9.31
N LYS A 274 -8.09 -10.10 -10.47
CA LYS A 274 -7.17 -11.19 -10.78
C LYS A 274 -6.35 -10.80 -12.04
N GLN A 275 -5.03 -10.67 -11.86
CA GLN A 275 -3.90 -10.78 -12.82
C GLN A 275 -3.80 -9.90 -14.11
N ARG A 276 -2.73 -9.08 -14.23
CA ARG A 276 -1.65 -9.00 -15.28
C ARG A 276 -0.92 -7.62 -15.35
N LYS A 277 0.34 -7.59 -15.85
CA LYS A 277 1.49 -6.73 -15.41
C LYS A 277 2.08 -5.72 -16.46
N ALA A 278 2.76 -4.70 -15.91
CA ALA A 278 3.75 -3.67 -16.35
C ALA A 278 4.49 -3.25 -15.04
N ASP A 279 5.69 -2.69 -14.98
CA ASP A 279 6.52 -2.69 -13.73
C ASP A 279 5.86 -2.16 -12.42
N SER A 280 5.12 -1.06 -12.45
CA SER A 280 4.30 -0.62 -11.30
C SER A 280 3.11 -1.55 -11.01
N LEU A 281 2.60 -2.25 -12.03
CA LEU A 281 1.71 -3.39 -11.86
C LEU A 281 2.45 -4.66 -11.43
N VAL A 282 3.77 -4.78 -11.60
CA VAL A 282 4.55 -5.93 -11.09
C VAL A 282 4.59 -5.81 -9.58
N GLU A 283 4.95 -4.64 -9.04
CA GLU A 283 4.86 -4.34 -7.61
C GLU A 283 3.43 -4.52 -7.11
N LEU A 284 2.44 -3.91 -7.79
CA LEU A 284 1.04 -4.02 -7.37
C LEU A 284 0.52 -5.46 -7.48
N ALA A 285 0.91 -6.22 -8.50
CA ALA A 285 0.54 -7.62 -8.64
C ALA A 285 1.26 -8.49 -7.61
N ASN A 286 2.51 -8.20 -7.26
CA ASN A 286 3.22 -8.92 -6.21
C ASN A 286 2.54 -8.68 -4.84
N THR A 287 2.11 -7.45 -4.56
CA THR A 287 1.33 -7.11 -3.36
C THR A 287 -0.09 -7.72 -3.41
N ALA A 288 -0.77 -7.69 -4.56
CA ALA A 288 -2.13 -8.23 -4.72
C ALA A 288 -2.19 -9.76 -4.80
N GLU A 289 -1.12 -10.42 -5.26
CA GLU A 289 -0.96 -11.87 -5.28
C GLU A 289 -0.66 -12.43 -3.88
N PHE A 290 -0.43 -11.55 -2.91
CA PHE A 290 -0.30 -11.90 -1.51
C PHE A 290 -1.67 -12.27 -0.90
N ASP A 291 -2.18 -13.44 -1.25
CA ASP A 291 -3.46 -13.94 -0.76
C ASP A 291 -3.36 -14.51 0.65
N LEU A 292 -3.61 -13.64 1.64
CA LEU A 292 -3.70 -13.99 3.05
C LEU A 292 -4.86 -14.94 3.38
N SER A 293 -5.92 -14.96 2.55
CA SER A 293 -7.11 -15.77 2.81
C SER A 293 -6.85 -17.27 2.72
N SER A 294 -5.80 -17.65 1.98
CA SER A 294 -5.31 -19.03 1.88
C SER A 294 -4.79 -19.59 3.21
N ALA A 295 -4.27 -18.74 4.09
CA ALA A 295 -3.69 -19.13 5.37
C ALA A 295 -4.61 -18.86 6.57
N PHE A 296 -5.41 -17.79 6.52
CA PHE A 296 -6.23 -17.35 7.65
C PHE A 296 -7.60 -16.81 7.24
N PRO A 297 -8.62 -16.94 8.11
CA PRO A 297 -9.81 -16.11 8.00
C PRO A 297 -9.41 -14.65 8.26
N LEU A 298 -9.35 -13.86 7.20
CA LEU A 298 -8.99 -12.46 7.26
C LEU A 298 -10.00 -11.66 8.06
N LEU A 299 -9.51 -10.88 9.03
CA LEU A 299 -10.30 -9.79 9.57
C LEU A 299 -10.39 -8.70 8.51
N PRO A 300 -11.56 -8.05 8.35
CA PRO A 300 -11.67 -6.94 7.43
C PRO A 300 -10.71 -5.81 7.86
N TYR A 301 -10.27 -5.04 6.87
CA TYR A 301 -9.62 -3.77 7.10
C TYR A 301 -10.39 -2.96 8.15
N SER A 302 -9.67 -2.38 9.11
CA SER A 302 -10.26 -1.51 10.12
C SER A 302 -9.53 -0.19 10.16
N ASP A 303 -10.31 0.88 9.96
CA ASP A 303 -9.91 2.28 10.11
C ASP A 303 -9.59 2.68 11.55
N THR A 304 -9.98 1.87 12.53
CA THR A 304 -9.96 2.19 13.97
C THR A 304 -9.16 1.20 14.80
N LYS A 305 -8.96 -0.04 14.33
CA LYS A 305 -8.27 -1.10 15.07
C LYS A 305 -7.07 -1.63 14.29
N GLY A 306 -6.02 -2.02 15.00
CA GLY A 306 -4.84 -2.65 14.41
C GLY A 306 -4.04 -1.72 13.50
N ARG A 307 -3.96 -0.44 13.86
CA ARG A 307 -3.26 0.60 13.07
C ARG A 307 -1.97 1.03 13.74
N ASN A 308 -1.35 0.21 14.58
CA ASN A 308 -0.21 0.65 15.39
C ASN A 308 0.91 1.22 14.53
N PHE A 309 1.32 0.47 13.50
CA PHE A 309 2.34 0.91 12.55
C PHE A 309 1.87 2.11 11.73
N LEU A 310 0.64 2.07 11.22
CA LEU A 310 0.08 3.10 10.36
C LEU A 310 -0.08 4.45 11.05
N SER A 311 -0.48 4.46 12.33
CA SER A 311 -0.59 5.72 13.07
C SER A 311 0.78 6.32 13.39
N ARG A 312 1.79 5.46 13.56
CA ARG A 312 3.13 5.91 13.93
C ARG A 312 3.96 6.34 12.72
N VAL A 313 3.76 5.75 11.54
CA VAL A 313 4.47 6.19 10.31
C VAL A 313 4.03 7.59 9.88
N GLN A 314 2.77 7.96 10.12
CA GLN A 314 2.21 9.25 9.69
C GLN A 314 2.92 10.47 10.30
N ALA A 315 3.42 10.38 11.54
CA ALA A 315 4.08 11.52 12.18
C ALA A 315 5.45 11.82 11.56
N PRO A 316 6.38 10.85 11.43
CA PRO A 316 7.61 11.04 10.66
C PRO A 316 7.36 11.44 9.21
N GLU A 317 6.33 10.91 8.55
CA GLU A 317 6.00 11.36 7.18
C GLU A 317 5.64 12.83 7.13
N LEU A 318 4.78 13.29 8.04
CA LEU A 318 4.37 14.68 8.10
C LEU A 318 5.56 15.60 8.40
N GLU A 319 6.42 15.21 9.35
CA GLU A 319 7.64 15.96 9.68
C GLU A 319 8.59 16.05 8.47
N LEU A 320 8.77 14.96 7.73
CA LEU A 320 9.58 14.93 6.51
C LEU A 320 8.95 15.76 5.38
N ASP A 321 7.63 15.73 5.22
CA ASP A 321 6.90 16.51 4.22
C ASP A 321 6.93 18.02 4.54
N GLU A 322 6.76 18.40 5.81
CA GLU A 322 6.85 19.80 6.27
C GLU A 322 8.27 20.32 6.07
N ALA A 323 9.27 19.55 6.50
CA ALA A 323 10.65 19.97 6.36
C ALA A 323 11.09 20.03 4.89
N LYS A 324 10.50 19.23 4.00
CA LYS A 324 10.80 19.28 2.56
C LYS A 324 10.59 20.67 1.96
N VAL A 325 9.62 21.44 2.46
CA VAL A 325 9.37 22.83 2.04
C VAL A 325 10.59 23.71 2.34
N ASP A 326 11.22 23.50 3.49
CA ASP A 326 12.41 24.22 3.94
C ASP A 326 13.70 23.73 3.27
N MET A 327 13.65 22.59 2.57
CA MET A 327 14.82 21.99 1.92
C MET A 327 15.37 22.88 0.79
N GLY A 328 14.57 23.82 0.27
CA GLY A 328 15.04 25.07 -0.33
C GLY A 328 16.23 24.92 -1.28
N PHE A 329 16.14 24.03 -2.27
CA PHE A 329 17.25 23.67 -3.16
C PHE A 329 17.68 24.75 -4.18
N SER A 330 17.38 26.02 -3.89
CA SER A 330 17.45 27.17 -4.80
C SER A 330 18.86 27.60 -5.26
N GLU A 331 19.96 27.10 -4.70
CA GLU A 331 21.29 27.68 -5.01
C GLU A 331 22.11 26.98 -6.12
N ALA A 332 21.66 25.83 -6.62
CA ALA A 332 22.09 25.25 -7.90
C ALA A 332 21.33 23.93 -8.09
N ASP A 333 20.24 23.98 -8.83
CA ASP A 333 19.60 22.76 -9.30
C ASP A 333 20.53 22.06 -10.27
N VAL A 334 20.78 20.78 -9.98
CA VAL A 334 21.55 19.90 -10.85
C VAL A 334 20.62 19.50 -11.99
N PRO A 335 20.96 19.86 -13.25
CA PRO A 335 20.22 19.37 -14.40
C PRO A 335 20.16 17.84 -14.39
N LEU A 336 19.00 17.30 -14.76
CA LEU A 336 18.78 15.85 -14.80
C LEU A 336 19.79 15.14 -15.72
N GLU A 337 20.26 15.85 -16.75
CA GLU A 337 21.28 15.39 -17.69
C GLU A 337 22.65 15.20 -17.02
N ASP A 338 22.98 16.03 -16.04
CA ASP A 338 24.27 16.02 -15.35
C ASP A 338 24.34 14.91 -14.29
N MET A 339 23.19 14.41 -13.81
CA MET A 339 23.15 13.25 -12.91
C MET A 339 23.76 11.97 -13.50
N VAL A 340 23.97 11.91 -14.82
CA VAL A 340 24.70 10.81 -15.47
C VAL A 340 26.12 10.67 -14.95
N GLU A 341 26.72 11.75 -14.46
CA GLU A 341 28.03 11.72 -13.83
C GLU A 341 27.94 11.10 -12.41
N PRO A 342 28.66 10.00 -12.14
CA PRO A 342 28.58 9.30 -10.85
C PRO A 342 28.84 10.19 -9.63
N MET A 343 29.72 11.19 -9.76
CA MET A 343 30.01 12.15 -8.68
C MET A 343 28.80 13.01 -8.33
N ILE A 344 28.03 13.43 -9.34
CA ILE A 344 26.85 14.28 -9.17
C ILE A 344 25.71 13.48 -8.55
N ALA A 345 25.50 12.24 -8.99
CA ALA A 345 24.54 11.32 -8.37
C ALA A 345 24.87 11.05 -6.89
N ASP A 346 26.15 10.79 -6.58
CA ASP A 346 26.61 10.58 -5.21
C ASP A 346 26.49 11.84 -4.35
N ASP A 347 26.78 13.02 -4.89
CA ASP A 347 26.57 14.30 -4.21
C ASP A 347 25.08 14.55 -3.91
N ALA A 348 24.18 14.20 -4.83
CA ALA A 348 22.72 14.32 -4.62
C ALA A 348 22.22 13.36 -3.53
N LEU A 349 22.66 12.10 -3.54
CA LEU A 349 22.35 11.12 -2.49
C LEU A 349 22.90 11.57 -1.13
N ARG A 350 24.14 12.06 -1.10
CA ARG A 350 24.75 12.60 0.12
C ARG A 350 23.98 13.81 0.63
N ALA A 351 23.55 14.72 -0.25
CA ALA A 351 22.73 15.87 0.12
C ALA A 351 21.40 15.45 0.74
N ALA A 352 20.69 14.50 0.11
CA ALA A 352 19.44 13.95 0.65
C ALA A 352 19.67 13.29 2.03
N GLY A 353 20.71 12.47 2.16
CA GLY A 353 21.04 11.80 3.43
C GLY A 353 21.51 12.75 4.54
N TYR A 354 22.24 13.82 4.21
CA TYR A 354 22.59 14.86 5.19
C TYR A 354 21.37 15.63 5.65
N TRP A 355 20.46 15.94 4.73
CA TRP A 355 19.24 16.65 5.06
C TRP A 355 18.32 15.81 5.95
N ILE A 356 18.11 14.52 5.61
CA ILE A 356 17.38 13.56 6.45
C ILE A 356 17.96 13.55 7.87
N ARG A 357 19.28 13.41 7.99
CA ARG A 357 19.96 13.42 9.30
C ARG A 357 19.80 14.73 10.04
N ALA A 358 19.76 15.86 9.35
CA ALA A 358 19.55 17.16 9.98
C ALA A 358 18.15 17.29 10.58
N GLN A 359 17.13 16.72 9.93
CA GLN A 359 15.74 16.78 10.38
C GLN A 359 15.38 15.69 11.39
N ALA A 360 15.67 14.43 11.06
CA ALA A 360 15.29 13.28 11.87
C ALA A 360 16.34 12.91 12.94
N ASN A 361 17.52 13.57 12.93
CA ASN A 361 18.66 13.25 13.78
C ASN A 361 19.14 11.78 13.66
N THR A 362 18.82 11.12 12.55
CA THR A 362 19.16 9.73 12.23
C THR A 362 19.08 9.49 10.72
N ASP A 363 19.60 8.38 10.22
CA ASP A 363 19.41 7.98 8.82
C ASP A 363 17.98 7.44 8.59
N ILE A 364 17.45 7.57 7.38
CA ILE A 364 16.07 7.20 7.07
C ILE A 364 15.79 5.71 7.26
N GLU A 365 16.79 4.87 7.02
CA GLU A 365 16.70 3.43 7.25
C GLU A 365 16.56 3.12 8.75
N PHE A 366 17.33 3.80 9.59
CA PHE A 366 17.24 3.64 11.04
C PHE A 366 15.92 4.20 11.59
N LEU A 367 15.46 5.34 11.07
CA LEU A 367 14.16 5.92 11.43
C LEU A 367 13.03 4.89 11.25
N TYR A 368 12.96 4.24 10.08
CA TYR A 368 11.92 3.24 9.84
C TYR A 368 12.19 1.91 10.53
N GLU A 369 13.46 1.51 10.72
CA GLU A 369 13.80 0.30 11.50
C GLU A 369 13.35 0.43 12.96
N ASP A 370 13.66 1.56 13.60
CA ASP A 370 13.22 1.89 14.95
C ASP A 370 11.69 1.93 15.04
N LEU A 371 11.03 2.53 14.04
CA LEU A 371 9.57 2.54 13.95
C LEU A 371 8.98 1.12 13.92
N VAL A 372 9.53 0.24 13.07
CA VAL A 372 9.10 -1.17 12.98
C VAL A 372 9.30 -1.86 14.33
N GLN A 373 10.46 -1.68 14.96
CA GLN A 373 10.80 -2.31 16.23
C GLN A 373 9.88 -1.84 17.36
N ASP A 374 9.62 -0.54 17.46
CA ASP A 374 8.71 0.06 18.43
C ASP A 374 7.29 -0.48 18.28
N CYS A 375 6.79 -0.57 17.05
CA CYS A 375 5.45 -1.10 16.79
C CYS A 375 5.30 -2.57 17.22
N LEU A 376 6.35 -3.37 17.02
CA LEU A 376 6.39 -4.76 17.49
C LEU A 376 6.48 -4.84 19.02
N CYS A 377 7.28 -3.99 19.66
CA CYS A 377 7.36 -3.88 21.12
C CYS A 377 6.01 -3.50 21.75
N ASP A 378 5.29 -2.57 21.15
CA ASP A 378 3.95 -2.18 21.57
C ASP A 378 2.93 -3.30 21.39
N LEU A 379 2.99 -4.01 20.26
CA LEU A 379 2.12 -5.16 20.02
C LEU A 379 2.34 -6.25 21.09
N GLN A 380 3.60 -6.51 21.45
CA GLN A 380 3.96 -7.43 22.51
C GLN A 380 3.50 -6.94 23.89
N THR A 381 3.62 -5.64 24.16
CA THR A 381 3.13 -5.02 25.40
C THR A 381 1.61 -5.11 25.52
N ASN A 382 0.89 -4.85 24.43
CA ASN A 382 -0.57 -4.98 24.35
C ASN A 382 -1.02 -6.42 24.57
N TYR A 383 -0.27 -7.38 24.04
CA TYR A 383 -0.47 -8.79 24.32
C TYR A 383 -0.31 -9.13 25.81
N GLU A 384 0.79 -8.71 26.45
CA GLU A 384 1.02 -9.00 27.87
C GLU A 384 -0.06 -8.33 28.76
N LYS A 385 -0.51 -7.12 28.41
CA LYS A 385 -1.66 -6.46 29.07
C LYS A 385 -2.96 -7.28 28.91
N ALA A 386 -3.26 -7.73 27.69
CA ALA A 386 -4.46 -8.53 27.42
C ALA A 386 -4.42 -9.88 28.17
N LYS A 387 -3.26 -10.53 28.19
CA LYS A 387 -3.00 -11.76 28.94
C LYS A 387 -3.17 -11.57 30.44
N ALA A 388 -2.66 -10.48 31.00
CA ALA A 388 -2.88 -10.15 32.41
C ALA A 388 -4.36 -9.94 32.74
N ARG A 389 -5.12 -9.28 31.85
CA ARG A 389 -6.58 -9.08 32.01
C ARG A 389 -7.33 -10.42 32.03
N ILE A 390 -7.07 -11.30 31.07
CA ILE A 390 -7.72 -12.62 30.99
C ILE A 390 -7.42 -13.47 32.23
N ARG A 391 -6.19 -13.43 32.73
CA ARG A 391 -5.82 -14.14 33.97
C ARG A 391 -6.58 -13.61 35.18
N LYS A 392 -6.71 -12.29 35.31
CA LYS A 392 -7.48 -11.65 36.39
C LYS A 392 -8.96 -12.04 36.31
N GLU A 393 -9.57 -11.97 35.12
CA GLU A 393 -10.97 -12.38 34.91
C GLU A 393 -11.19 -13.86 35.18
N SER A 394 -10.28 -14.73 34.75
CA SER A 394 -10.34 -16.16 35.03
C SER A 394 -10.25 -16.45 36.53
N ALA A 395 -9.35 -15.78 37.25
CA ALA A 395 -9.22 -15.92 38.70
C ALA A 395 -10.51 -15.46 39.42
N TYR A 396 -11.05 -14.31 39.01
CA TYR A 396 -12.32 -13.79 39.53
C TYR A 396 -13.48 -14.76 39.29
N ASN A 397 -13.60 -15.28 38.07
CA ASN A 397 -14.65 -16.24 37.72
C ASN A 397 -14.53 -17.56 38.49
N THR A 398 -13.31 -18.05 38.70
CA THR A 398 -13.07 -19.24 39.54
C THR A 398 -13.49 -18.99 40.97
N LEU A 399 -13.09 -17.86 41.57
CA LEU A 399 -13.48 -17.47 42.94
C LEU A 399 -15.00 -17.36 43.07
N TYR A 400 -15.65 -16.70 42.11
CA TYR A 400 -17.10 -16.54 42.09
C TYR A 400 -17.85 -17.89 41.98
N ARG A 401 -17.37 -18.79 41.11
CA ARG A 401 -17.93 -20.16 40.99
C ARG A 401 -17.75 -20.96 42.26
N SER A 402 -16.57 -20.92 42.88
CA SER A 402 -16.31 -21.58 44.17
C SER A 402 -17.22 -21.05 45.27
N PHE A 403 -17.45 -19.73 45.31
CA PHE A 403 -18.36 -19.11 46.26
C PHE A 403 -19.82 -19.54 46.06
N ILE A 404 -20.31 -19.57 44.81
CA ILE A 404 -21.66 -20.08 44.50
C ILE A 404 -21.79 -21.55 44.88
N PHE A 405 -20.78 -22.37 44.58
CA PHE A 405 -20.79 -23.79 44.92
C PHE A 405 -20.83 -24.00 46.44
N ALA A 406 -19.98 -23.30 47.19
CA ALA A 406 -19.99 -23.32 48.66
C ALA A 406 -21.36 -22.90 49.23
N ARG A 407 -21.99 -21.85 48.69
CA ARG A 407 -23.33 -21.41 49.10
C ARG A 407 -24.41 -22.46 48.80
N ARG A 408 -24.32 -23.18 47.69
CA ARG A 408 -25.23 -24.29 47.36
C ARG A 408 -25.04 -25.48 48.29
N LEU A 409 -23.80 -25.87 48.58
CA LEU A 409 -23.50 -26.94 49.54
C LEU A 409 -24.04 -26.60 50.94
N ARG A 410 -23.83 -25.36 51.41
CA ARG A 410 -24.41 -24.86 52.67
C ARG A 410 -25.93 -25.04 52.71
N LYS A 411 -26.63 -24.71 51.62
CA LYS A 411 -28.10 -24.82 51.55
C LYS A 411 -28.59 -26.28 51.48
N LEU A 412 -27.89 -27.16 50.78
CA LEU A 412 -28.31 -28.55 50.58
C LEU A 412 -27.99 -29.45 51.78
N TYR A 413 -26.85 -29.23 52.43
CA TYR A 413 -26.35 -30.15 53.46
C TYR A 413 -26.35 -29.55 54.87
N GLY A 414 -26.87 -28.33 55.05
CA GLY A 414 -26.94 -27.69 56.38
C GLY A 414 -25.57 -27.37 56.98
N TRP A 415 -24.53 -27.21 56.16
CA TRP A 415 -23.16 -26.99 56.63
C TRP A 415 -23.00 -25.63 57.32
N CYS A 416 -22.88 -25.64 58.65
CA CYS A 416 -22.57 -24.48 59.49
C CYS A 416 -21.06 -24.17 59.46
N GLU A 417 -20.67 -22.90 59.67
CA GLU A 417 -19.27 -22.42 59.57
C GLU A 417 -18.25 -23.17 60.44
N ALA A 418 -18.70 -23.88 61.48
CA ALA A 418 -17.84 -24.64 62.39
C ALA A 418 -17.13 -25.88 61.77
N THR A 419 -17.42 -26.23 60.51
CA THR A 419 -16.85 -27.45 59.87
C THR A 419 -15.58 -27.22 59.04
N PHE A 420 -15.21 -25.97 58.74
CA PHE A 420 -13.98 -25.67 58.00
C PHE A 420 -12.92 -25.04 58.90
N HIS A 421 -12.20 -25.86 59.66
CA HIS A 421 -10.86 -25.48 60.11
C HIS A 421 -9.92 -25.66 58.93
N VAL A 422 -9.60 -24.56 58.24
CA VAL A 422 -8.42 -24.52 57.38
C VAL A 422 -7.23 -24.41 58.32
N GLU A 423 -6.58 -25.52 58.62
CA GLU A 423 -5.27 -25.49 59.28
C GLU A 423 -4.31 -24.74 58.35
N GLY A 424 -3.87 -23.56 58.79
CA GLY A 424 -2.89 -22.77 58.05
C GLY A 424 -1.53 -23.47 58.13
N SER A 425 -1.07 -23.99 57.00
CA SER A 425 0.29 -24.48 56.78
C SER A 425 1.01 -23.62 55.77
#